data_AF-A0A8D9DZ03-F1
#
_entry.id   AF-A0A8D9DZ03-F1
#
_cell.length_a   1.000
_cell.length_b   1.000
_cell.length_c   1.000
_cell.angle_alpha   90.00
_cell.angle_beta   90.00
_cell.angle_gamma   90.00
#
_symmetry.space_group_name_H-M   'P 1'
#
loop_
_entity.id
_entity.type
_entity.pdbx_description
1 polymer ?
#
loop_
_entity_poly.entity_id
_entity_poly.type
_entity_poly.pdbx_seq_one_letter_code
_entity_poly.pdbx_strand_id
1 'polypeptide(L)'
;MRFRAKIVDNTCIKQFLNIVTVVSKLSKSCILRITGDCLVFIVPDENTIPRRTVLWAVLEQNGFFEHYDMVGVNAADANNEIFLEFNISLLASILSNVKVARSIKMKLTHKTFPALTVEIELSSQNYAENQVCVHEIPITVLPLQIWREYKQPDIVEYDVVIESPPLRKVKNIVDKLKQLSDKITISATNTGLFSLGVNTIPCTVKTLFRNLSVDHSNCSKSSANALVETKRLAQFLTCELMHAGKEICYIVSGNLIHWYLEQKTLQLHYYLTTTLDD
;
A
#
# COMPACT_ATOMS: atom_id res chain seq x y z
N MET A 1 9.03 -20.86 -13.73
CA MET A 1 8.98 -19.47 -13.20
C MET A 1 10.38 -18.92 -13.03
N ARG A 2 10.63 -17.72 -13.52
CA ARG A 2 11.85 -16.95 -13.30
C ARG A 2 11.46 -15.50 -13.06
N PHE A 3 12.16 -14.84 -12.15
CA PHE A 3 12.01 -13.40 -11.93
C PHE A 3 13.36 -12.85 -11.51
N ARG A 4 13.72 -11.72 -12.09
CA ARG A 4 14.92 -10.95 -11.76
C ARG A 4 14.63 -9.48 -11.99
N ALA A 5 14.78 -8.67 -10.94
CA ALA A 5 14.65 -7.23 -11.01
C ALA A 5 15.86 -6.56 -10.36
N LYS A 6 16.29 -5.40 -10.87
CA LYS A 6 17.39 -4.60 -10.32
C LYS A 6 17.00 -3.13 -10.28
N ILE A 7 17.18 -2.51 -9.11
CA ILE A 7 17.00 -1.09 -8.84
C ILE A 7 18.38 -0.50 -8.59
N VAL A 8 18.70 0.61 -9.27
CA VAL A 8 20.00 1.32 -9.10
C VAL A 8 19.80 2.78 -8.71
N ASP A 9 18.74 3.41 -9.22
CA ASP A 9 18.47 4.80 -8.88
C ASP A 9 18.16 4.97 -7.38
N ASN A 10 18.87 5.90 -6.73
CA ASN A 10 18.75 6.17 -5.31
C ASN A 10 17.35 6.69 -4.94
N THR A 11 16.66 7.39 -5.85
CA THR A 11 15.29 7.85 -5.57
C THR A 11 14.31 6.69 -5.57
N CYS A 12 14.42 5.78 -6.55
CA CYS A 12 13.64 4.55 -6.62
C CYS A 12 13.94 3.60 -5.45
N ILE A 13 15.21 3.47 -5.03
CA ILE A 13 15.59 2.69 -3.84
C ILE A 13 14.88 3.24 -2.59
N LYS A 14 14.94 4.55 -2.34
CA LYS A 14 14.25 5.16 -1.20
C LYS A 14 12.74 4.95 -1.24
N GLN A 15 12.13 5.07 -2.42
CA GLN A 15 10.71 4.78 -2.60
C GLN A 15 10.39 3.31 -2.30
N PHE A 16 11.19 2.37 -2.80
CA PHE A 16 11.04 0.94 -2.52
C PHE A 16 11.11 0.64 -1.01
N LEU A 17 12.11 1.18 -0.33
CA LEU A 17 12.29 1.05 1.12
C LEU A 17 11.06 1.58 1.88
N ASN A 18 10.55 2.75 1.48
CA ASN A 18 9.38 3.35 2.10
C ASN A 18 8.14 2.47 1.92
N ILE A 19 7.88 1.98 0.70
CA ILE A 19 6.73 1.10 0.42
C ILE A 19 6.81 -0.17 1.26
N VAL A 20 7.96 -0.86 1.25
CA VAL A 20 8.13 -2.09 2.04
C VAL A 20 7.90 -1.82 3.53
N THR A 21 8.44 -0.71 4.04
CA THR A 21 8.25 -0.30 5.44
C THR A 21 6.77 -0.04 5.75
N VAL A 22 6.07 0.63 4.85
CA VAL A 22 4.64 0.91 4.95
C VAL A 22 3.81 -0.38 4.97
N VAL A 23 4.01 -1.24 3.98
CA VAL A 23 3.30 -2.52 3.87
C VAL A 23 3.56 -3.38 5.11
N SER A 24 4.79 -3.38 5.62
CA SER A 24 5.16 -4.14 6.83
C SER A 24 4.51 -3.68 8.14
N LYS A 25 4.05 -2.42 8.20
CA LYS A 25 3.28 -1.90 9.34
C LYS A 25 1.81 -2.30 9.29
N LEU A 26 1.31 -2.61 8.09
CA LEU A 26 -0.08 -3.02 7.85
C LEU A 26 -0.26 -4.53 8.06
N SER A 27 0.68 -5.36 7.59
CA SER A 27 0.64 -6.81 7.81
C SER A 27 2.04 -7.42 7.91
N LYS A 28 2.11 -8.61 8.52
CA LYS A 28 3.32 -9.43 8.60
C LYS A 28 3.56 -10.23 7.31
N SER A 29 2.49 -10.62 6.62
CA SER A 29 2.53 -11.33 5.34
C SER A 29 2.00 -10.43 4.23
N CYS A 30 2.56 -10.55 3.03
CA CYS A 30 2.11 -9.81 1.86
C CYS A 30 2.17 -10.72 0.62
N ILE A 31 1.26 -10.46 -0.30
CA ILE A 31 1.22 -11.13 -1.59
C ILE A 31 1.87 -10.22 -2.61
N LEU A 32 2.87 -10.73 -3.31
CA LEU A 32 3.49 -10.08 -4.43
C LEU A 32 2.92 -10.65 -5.72
N ARG A 33 2.30 -9.79 -6.52
CA ARG A 33 1.94 -10.09 -7.90
C ARG A 33 2.98 -9.47 -8.82
N ILE A 34 3.61 -10.30 -9.64
CA ILE A 34 4.63 -9.90 -10.61
C ILE A 34 4.05 -10.12 -12.01
N THR A 35 4.04 -9.06 -12.82
CA THR A 35 3.53 -9.07 -14.19
C THR A 35 4.55 -8.45 -15.14
N GLY A 36 4.34 -8.56 -16.45
CA GLY A 36 5.15 -7.91 -17.49
C GLY A 36 5.51 -6.46 -17.18
N ASP A 37 4.50 -5.68 -16.77
CA ASP A 37 4.59 -4.22 -16.76
C ASP A 37 4.71 -3.64 -15.35
N CYS A 38 4.36 -4.40 -14.31
CA CYS A 38 4.35 -3.90 -12.94
C CYS A 38 4.53 -4.99 -11.88
N LEU A 39 4.96 -4.53 -10.70
CA LEU A 39 5.07 -5.31 -9.48
C LEU A 39 4.10 -4.75 -8.45
N VAL A 40 3.22 -5.60 -7.92
CA VAL A 40 2.12 -5.18 -7.05
C VAL A 40 2.22 -5.86 -5.68
N PHE A 41 2.22 -5.06 -4.61
CA PHE A 41 2.07 -5.55 -3.24
C PHE A 41 0.59 -5.52 -2.84
N ILE A 42 0.09 -6.66 -2.40
CA ILE A 42 -1.30 -6.87 -2.03
C ILE A 42 -1.33 -7.29 -0.56
N VAL A 43 -2.09 -6.56 0.25
CA VAL A 43 -2.37 -6.92 1.64
C VAL A 43 -3.85 -7.28 1.75
N PRO A 44 -4.20 -8.56 1.89
CA PRO A 44 -5.57 -8.96 2.17
C PRO A 44 -5.94 -8.67 3.64
N ASP A 45 -7.22 -8.42 3.90
CA ASP A 45 -7.78 -8.34 5.24
C ASP A 45 -7.93 -9.75 5.80
N GLU A 46 -7.17 -10.08 6.84
CA GLU A 46 -7.22 -11.39 7.50
C GLU A 46 -8.57 -11.64 8.20
N ASN A 47 -9.34 -10.58 8.50
CA ASN A 47 -10.54 -10.67 9.33
C ASN A 47 -11.85 -10.75 8.53
N THR A 48 -11.81 -10.73 7.19
CA THR A 48 -13.02 -10.75 6.35
C THR A 48 -13.04 -11.96 5.42
N ILE A 49 -14.21 -12.58 5.30
CA ILE A 49 -14.48 -13.68 4.37
C ILE A 49 -15.62 -13.22 3.45
N PRO A 50 -15.41 -13.05 2.14
CA PRO A 50 -14.17 -13.27 1.38
C PRO A 50 -13.07 -12.26 1.70
N ARG A 51 -11.80 -12.65 1.50
CA ARG A 51 -10.61 -11.80 1.75
C ARG A 51 -10.69 -10.53 0.91
N ARG A 52 -10.95 -9.39 1.55
CA ARG A 52 -10.92 -8.10 0.87
C ARG A 52 -9.50 -7.54 0.84
N THR A 53 -9.11 -6.93 -0.27
CA THR A 53 -7.83 -6.21 -0.33
C THR A 53 -7.89 -4.94 0.50
N VAL A 54 -7.01 -4.80 1.49
CA VAL A 54 -6.84 -3.59 2.30
C VAL A 54 -5.86 -2.63 1.63
N LEU A 55 -4.78 -3.17 1.04
CA LEU A 55 -3.77 -2.38 0.37
C LEU A 55 -3.43 -2.99 -0.99
N TRP A 56 -3.35 -2.14 -2.00
CA TRP A 56 -2.87 -2.47 -3.33
C TRP A 56 -1.86 -1.41 -3.78
N ALA A 57 -0.57 -1.76 -3.74
CA ALA A 57 0.53 -0.87 -4.12
C ALA A 57 1.13 -1.33 -5.44
N VAL A 58 1.04 -0.51 -6.48
CA VAL A 58 1.54 -0.80 -7.83
C VAL A 58 2.84 -0.04 -8.07
N LEU A 59 3.90 -0.78 -8.38
CA LEU A 59 5.17 -0.24 -8.86
C LEU A 59 5.27 -0.54 -10.35
N GLU A 60 5.20 0.50 -11.17
CA GLU A 60 5.41 0.36 -12.61
C GLU A 60 6.86 -0.05 -12.90
N GLN A 61 7.05 -0.96 -13.84
CA GLN A 61 8.38 -1.39 -14.26
C GLN A 61 9.15 -0.20 -14.86
N ASN A 62 8.47 0.52 -15.74
CA ASN A 62 9.04 1.61 -16.52
C ASN A 62 9.50 2.74 -15.60
N GLY A 63 10.79 3.04 -15.64
CA GLY A 63 11.40 4.09 -14.84
C GLY A 63 11.75 3.72 -13.40
N PHE A 64 11.35 2.53 -12.91
CA PHE A 64 11.69 2.08 -11.55
C PHE A 64 12.84 1.05 -11.52
N PHE A 65 12.87 0.13 -12.48
CA PHE A 65 13.89 -0.92 -12.55
C PHE A 65 14.83 -0.70 -13.74
N GLU A 66 16.13 -0.89 -13.52
CA GLU A 66 17.15 -0.89 -14.59
C GLU A 66 17.07 -2.19 -15.42
N HIS A 67 16.85 -3.30 -14.73
CA HIS A 67 16.63 -4.61 -15.34
C HIS A 67 15.42 -5.25 -14.71
N TYR A 68 14.53 -5.82 -15.52
CA TYR A 68 13.33 -6.50 -15.06
C TYR A 68 12.95 -7.58 -16.07
N ASP A 69 13.13 -8.83 -15.65
CA ASP A 69 12.83 -10.02 -16.43
C ASP A 69 11.91 -10.91 -15.61
N MET A 70 10.77 -11.31 -16.17
CA MET A 70 9.96 -12.38 -15.59
C MET A 70 9.48 -13.38 -16.65
N VAL A 71 9.37 -14.63 -16.20
CA VAL A 71 8.72 -15.72 -16.92
C VAL A 71 7.83 -16.41 -15.91
N GLY A 72 6.52 -16.29 -16.11
CA GLY A 72 5.47 -16.80 -15.25
C GLY A 72 5.34 -18.32 -15.28
N VAL A 73 4.20 -18.79 -14.78
CA VAL A 73 3.88 -20.24 -14.76
C VAL A 73 3.56 -20.73 -16.18
N ASN A 74 2.82 -19.94 -16.95
CA ASN A 74 2.43 -20.26 -18.34
C ASN A 74 3.00 -19.21 -19.29
N ALA A 75 4.18 -19.46 -19.88
CA ALA A 75 4.78 -18.57 -20.87
C ALA A 75 4.02 -18.49 -22.21
N ALA A 76 3.05 -19.40 -22.42
CA ALA A 76 2.26 -19.52 -23.65
C ALA A 76 0.84 -18.94 -23.57
N ASP A 77 0.36 -18.60 -22.36
CA ASP A 77 -0.96 -17.99 -22.17
C ASP A 77 -0.84 -16.49 -21.94
N ALA A 78 -1.89 -15.73 -22.25
CA ALA A 78 -1.99 -14.28 -22.02
C ALA A 78 -1.83 -13.84 -20.54
N ASN A 79 -1.78 -14.78 -19.60
CA ASN A 79 -1.66 -14.53 -18.16
C ASN A 79 -0.24 -14.85 -17.65
N ASN A 80 0.77 -14.16 -18.18
CA ASN A 80 2.16 -14.28 -17.73
C ASN A 80 2.38 -13.57 -16.38
N GLU A 81 1.81 -14.15 -15.32
CA GLU A 81 1.85 -13.59 -13.97
C GLU A 81 2.46 -14.58 -12.96
N ILE A 82 2.97 -14.04 -11.85
CA ILE A 82 3.44 -14.81 -10.70
C ILE A 82 2.84 -14.22 -9.44
N PHE A 83 2.14 -15.05 -8.67
CA PHE A 83 1.67 -14.71 -7.33
C PHE A 83 2.48 -15.48 -6.29
N LEU A 84 3.05 -14.76 -5.35
CA LEU A 84 3.79 -15.35 -4.24
C LEU A 84 3.44 -14.65 -2.94
N GLU A 85 3.35 -15.41 -1.87
CA GLU A 85 3.18 -14.91 -0.52
C GLU A 85 4.53 -14.99 0.21
N PHE A 86 4.87 -13.93 0.94
CA PHE A 86 6.10 -13.87 1.70
C PHE A 86 5.97 -12.94 2.91
N ASN A 87 6.88 -13.10 3.87
CA ASN A 87 6.91 -12.25 5.05
C ASN A 87 7.55 -10.90 4.72
N ILE A 88 6.71 -9.87 4.58
CA ILE A 88 7.14 -8.51 4.28
C ILE A 88 7.89 -7.87 5.46
N SER A 89 7.61 -8.26 6.70
CA SER A 89 8.35 -7.76 7.87
C SER A 89 9.81 -8.19 7.86
N LEU A 90 10.13 -9.40 7.37
CA LEU A 90 11.51 -9.83 7.16
C LEU A 90 12.19 -8.96 6.10
N LEU A 91 11.51 -8.71 4.98
CA LEU A 91 12.05 -7.81 3.94
C LEU A 91 12.31 -6.41 4.49
N ALA A 92 11.35 -5.84 5.24
CA ALA A 92 11.50 -4.54 5.87
C ALA A 92 12.68 -4.49 6.86
N SER A 93 12.87 -5.53 7.67
CA SER A 93 13.99 -5.61 8.61
C SER A 93 15.35 -5.72 7.92
N ILE A 94 15.44 -6.47 6.82
CA ILE A 94 16.65 -6.55 6.00
C ILE A 94 16.97 -5.17 5.43
N LEU A 95 15.95 -4.53 4.84
CA LEU A 95 16.06 -3.25 4.18
C LEU A 95 16.31 -2.07 5.13
N SER A 96 15.82 -2.11 6.37
CA SER A 96 16.05 -1.04 7.36
C SER A 96 17.51 -0.89 7.78
N ASN A 97 18.31 -1.95 7.65
CA ASN A 97 19.74 -1.94 7.96
C ASN A 97 20.59 -1.33 6.83
N VAL A 98 19.98 -1.03 5.69
CA VAL A 98 20.65 -0.53 4.50
C VAL A 98 20.73 0.99 4.57
N LYS A 99 21.83 1.51 5.14
CA LYS A 99 22.01 2.96 5.31
C LYS A 99 22.25 3.70 3.98
N VAL A 100 22.94 3.06 3.02
CA VAL A 100 23.16 3.55 1.65
C VAL A 100 23.39 2.36 0.70
N ALA A 101 22.34 1.88 0.03
CA ALA A 101 22.50 0.93 -1.07
C ALA A 101 22.87 1.64 -2.37
N ARG A 102 23.83 1.06 -3.09
CA ARG A 102 24.14 1.38 -4.48
C ARG A 102 23.16 0.71 -5.43
N SER A 103 22.80 -0.54 -5.15
CA SER A 103 21.81 -1.27 -5.94
C SER A 103 21.08 -2.31 -5.09
N ILE A 104 19.82 -2.59 -5.45
CA ILE A 104 19.01 -3.66 -4.87
C ILE A 104 18.59 -4.57 -6.01
N LYS A 105 18.85 -5.86 -5.89
CA LYS A 105 18.47 -6.87 -6.86
C LYS A 105 17.61 -7.92 -6.21
N MET A 106 16.48 -8.21 -6.81
CA MET A 106 15.55 -9.24 -6.36
C MET A 106 15.51 -10.36 -7.39
N LYS A 107 15.62 -11.60 -6.96
CA LYS A 107 15.54 -12.78 -7.84
C LYS A 107 14.82 -13.92 -7.15
N LEU A 108 14.06 -14.69 -7.92
CA LEU A 108 13.50 -15.96 -7.43
C LEU A 108 14.55 -17.06 -7.56
N THR A 109 14.78 -17.80 -6.48
CA THR A 109 15.67 -18.95 -6.44
C THR A 109 15.01 -20.16 -5.81
N HIS A 110 15.52 -21.34 -6.13
CA HIS A 110 15.08 -22.60 -5.57
C HIS A 110 16.32 -23.46 -5.29
N LYS A 111 16.97 -23.18 -4.15
CA LYS A 111 18.14 -23.96 -3.69
C LYS A 111 17.66 -25.16 -2.86
N THR A 112 17.30 -24.91 -1.61
CA THR A 112 16.74 -25.89 -0.67
C THR A 112 15.23 -25.72 -0.49
N PHE A 113 14.77 -24.46 -0.51
CA PHE A 113 13.37 -24.07 -0.51
C PHE A 113 13.17 -22.93 -1.54
N PRO A 114 11.94 -22.70 -2.03
CA PRO A 114 11.64 -21.53 -2.85
C PRO A 114 11.85 -20.25 -2.04
N ALA A 115 12.69 -19.34 -2.54
CA ALA A 115 13.04 -18.11 -1.85
C ALA A 115 13.09 -16.89 -2.80
N LEU A 116 12.72 -15.73 -2.27
CA LEU A 116 13.03 -14.43 -2.85
C LEU A 116 14.40 -14.02 -2.32
N THR A 117 15.41 -14.14 -3.18
CA THR A 117 16.76 -13.69 -2.87
C THR A 117 16.88 -12.20 -3.16
N VAL A 118 17.27 -11.44 -2.14
CA VAL A 118 17.54 -10.00 -2.23
C VAL A 118 19.04 -9.78 -2.07
N GLU A 119 19.69 -9.33 -3.14
CA GLU A 119 21.10 -8.93 -3.14
C GLU A 119 21.16 -7.40 -3.03
N ILE A 120 21.88 -6.90 -2.04
CA ILE A 120 22.00 -5.47 -1.75
C ILE A 120 23.46 -5.11 -1.84
N GLU A 121 23.80 -4.25 -2.79
CA GLU A 121 25.15 -3.72 -2.94
C GLU A 121 25.25 -2.43 -2.13
N LEU A 122 26.14 -2.40 -1.14
CA LEU A 122 26.33 -1.25 -0.26
C LEU A 122 27.41 -0.31 -0.83
N SER A 123 27.21 0.99 -0.64
CA SER A 123 28.22 2.00 -1.00
C SER A 123 29.24 2.08 0.13
N SER A 124 30.44 1.51 -0.05
CA SER A 124 31.53 1.69 0.93
C SER A 124 32.18 3.07 0.76
N GLN A 125 32.34 3.81 1.86
CA GLN A 125 33.13 5.06 1.87
C GLN A 125 34.65 4.81 1.93
N ASN A 126 35.06 3.58 2.28
CA ASN A 126 36.45 3.17 2.33
C ASN A 126 36.76 2.28 1.12
N TYR A 127 37.71 2.71 0.29
CA TYR A 127 38.09 2.28 -1.07
C TYR A 127 38.44 0.79 -1.30
N ALA A 128 38.09 -0.16 -0.42
CA ALA A 128 38.65 -1.51 -0.49
C ALA A 128 37.72 -2.60 -1.07
N GLU A 129 36.40 -2.58 -0.90
CA GLU A 129 35.54 -3.66 -1.44
C GLU A 129 34.05 -3.27 -1.46
N ASN A 130 33.36 -3.57 -2.57
CA ASN A 130 31.89 -3.49 -2.62
C ASN A 130 31.32 -4.60 -1.72
N GLN A 131 30.70 -4.23 -0.61
CA GLN A 131 30.01 -5.19 0.24
C GLN A 131 28.66 -5.55 -0.39
N VAL A 132 28.46 -6.84 -0.64
CA VAL A 132 27.19 -7.38 -1.13
C VAL A 132 26.56 -8.23 -0.03
N CYS A 133 25.40 -7.80 0.44
CA CYS A 133 24.58 -8.56 1.38
C CYS A 133 23.56 -9.38 0.60
N VAL A 134 23.53 -10.69 0.82
CA VAL A 134 22.56 -11.59 0.18
C VAL A 134 21.64 -12.16 1.24
N HIS A 135 20.35 -11.92 1.09
CA HIS A 135 19.32 -12.42 1.99
C HIS A 135 18.34 -13.30 1.22
N GLU A 136 17.94 -14.41 1.82
CA GLU A 136 16.97 -15.33 1.23
C GLU A 136 15.70 -15.33 2.09
N ILE A 137 14.59 -14.88 1.51
CA ILE A 137 13.29 -14.82 2.20
C ILE A 137 12.45 -15.99 1.69
N PRO A 138 11.99 -16.91 2.57
CA PRO A 138 11.10 -17.99 2.17
C PRO A 138 9.82 -17.45 1.52
N ILE A 139 9.38 -18.09 0.44
CA ILE A 139 8.15 -17.74 -0.26
C ILE A 139 7.23 -18.95 -0.43
N THR A 140 5.93 -18.67 -0.50
CA THR A 140 4.91 -19.64 -0.87
C THR A 140 4.34 -19.24 -2.21
N VAL A 141 4.51 -20.06 -3.25
CA VAL A 141 3.91 -19.79 -4.56
C VAL A 141 2.42 -20.09 -4.48
N LEU A 142 1.58 -19.12 -4.84
CA LEU A 142 0.13 -19.28 -4.76
C LEU A 142 -0.41 -20.03 -5.99
N PRO A 143 -1.28 -21.04 -5.81
CA PRO A 143 -1.88 -21.78 -6.94
C PRO A 143 -2.85 -20.92 -7.74
N LEU A 144 -2.97 -21.20 -9.05
CA LEU A 144 -3.80 -20.45 -10.01
C LEU A 144 -5.28 -20.29 -9.59
N GLN A 145 -5.81 -21.23 -8.82
CA GLN A 145 -7.22 -21.26 -8.40
C GLN A 145 -7.58 -20.07 -7.51
N ILE A 146 -6.67 -19.66 -6.63
CA ILE A 146 -6.92 -18.59 -5.65
C ILE A 146 -6.52 -17.20 -6.16
N TRP A 147 -5.93 -17.09 -7.36
CA TRP A 147 -5.53 -15.80 -7.92
C TRP A 147 -6.73 -14.86 -8.12
N ARG A 148 -7.93 -15.43 -8.30
CA ARG A 148 -9.18 -14.66 -8.44
C ARG A 148 -9.54 -13.87 -7.18
N GLU A 149 -9.08 -14.32 -6.00
CA GLU A 149 -9.34 -13.65 -4.73
C GLU A 149 -8.45 -12.42 -4.54
N TYR A 150 -7.28 -12.38 -5.21
CA TYR A 150 -6.30 -11.30 -5.10
C TYR A 150 -6.41 -10.30 -6.24
N LYS A 151 -7.61 -9.77 -6.43
CA LYS A 151 -7.89 -8.71 -7.39
C LYS A 151 -8.06 -7.37 -6.70
N GLN A 152 -7.80 -6.31 -7.48
CA GLN A 152 -8.19 -4.98 -7.08
C GLN A 152 -9.72 -4.94 -6.90
N PRO A 153 -10.24 -4.29 -5.84
CA PRO A 153 -11.67 -4.12 -5.68
C PRO A 153 -12.27 -3.33 -6.86
N ASP A 154 -13.25 -3.93 -7.55
CA ASP A 154 -14.01 -3.26 -8.61
C ASP A 154 -15.04 -2.34 -7.97
N ILE A 155 -14.69 -1.05 -7.83
CA ILE A 155 -15.62 -0.03 -7.29
C ILE A 155 -16.28 0.68 -8.46
N VAL A 156 -17.59 0.51 -8.59
CA VAL A 156 -18.36 0.98 -9.76
C VAL A 156 -18.73 2.45 -9.65
N GLU A 157 -19.10 2.93 -8.46
CA GLU A 157 -19.52 4.33 -8.24
C GLU A 157 -19.03 4.85 -6.88
N TYR A 158 -18.56 6.10 -6.87
CA TYR A 158 -18.16 6.82 -5.67
C TYR A 158 -19.20 7.88 -5.31
N ASP A 159 -19.52 8.01 -4.01
CA ASP A 159 -20.51 9.00 -3.59
C ASP A 159 -19.91 10.41 -3.59
N VAL A 160 -18.69 10.54 -3.03
CA VAL A 160 -17.93 11.79 -2.99
C VAL A 160 -16.46 11.50 -3.28
N VAL A 161 -15.88 12.32 -4.17
CA VAL A 161 -14.46 12.32 -4.51
C VAL A 161 -13.86 13.66 -4.11
N ILE A 162 -12.97 13.64 -3.13
CA ILE A 162 -12.36 14.85 -2.56
C ILE A 162 -10.85 14.70 -2.48
N GLU A 163 -10.13 15.79 -2.69
CA GLU A 163 -8.71 15.85 -2.40
C GLU A 163 -8.47 15.56 -0.91
N SER A 164 -7.52 14.68 -0.62
CA SER A 164 -7.25 14.32 0.76
C SER A 164 -6.67 15.52 1.51
N PRO A 165 -7.13 15.82 2.74
CA PRO A 165 -6.41 16.75 3.59
C PRO A 165 -5.00 16.22 3.90
N PRO A 166 -4.04 17.09 4.25
CA PRO A 166 -2.66 16.68 4.48
C PRO A 166 -2.57 15.55 5.52
N LEU A 167 -2.12 14.36 5.07
CA LEU A 167 -2.15 13.14 5.89
C LEU A 167 -1.40 13.28 7.21
N ARG A 168 -0.36 14.13 7.27
CA ARG A 168 0.37 14.47 8.51
C ARG A 168 -0.55 15.07 9.59
N LYS A 169 -1.40 16.01 9.17
CA LYS A 169 -2.34 16.69 10.07
C LYS A 169 -3.44 15.72 10.49
N VAL A 170 -3.97 14.96 9.53
CA VAL A 170 -4.99 13.93 9.78
C VAL A 170 -4.47 12.91 10.80
N LYS A 171 -3.24 12.41 10.63
CA LYS A 171 -2.59 11.50 11.56
C LYS A 171 -2.53 12.05 12.98
N ASN A 172 -2.01 13.27 13.15
CA ASN A 172 -1.89 13.90 14.47
C ASN A 172 -3.26 14.05 15.17
N ILE A 173 -4.33 14.25 14.40
CA ILE A 173 -5.70 14.31 14.92
C ILE A 173 -6.20 12.90 15.25
N VAL A 174 -6.04 11.94 14.35
CA VAL A 174 -6.47 10.55 14.53
C VAL A 174 -5.77 9.90 15.73
N ASP A 175 -4.49 10.19 15.96
CA ASP A 175 -3.75 9.69 17.13
C ASP A 175 -4.34 10.20 18.46
N LYS A 176 -4.85 11.44 18.48
CA LYS A 176 -5.59 11.99 19.64
C LYS A 176 -6.99 11.39 19.76
N LEU A 177 -7.70 11.26 18.65
CA LEU A 177 -9.06 10.70 18.62
C LEU A 177 -9.07 9.21 18.99
N LYS A 178 -8.00 8.46 18.72
CA LYS A 178 -7.82 7.07 19.14
C LYS A 178 -7.86 6.87 20.65
N GLN A 179 -7.50 7.90 21.43
CA GLN A 179 -7.59 7.86 22.89
C GLN A 179 -9.04 8.02 23.38
N LEU A 180 -9.93 8.56 22.55
CA LEU A 180 -11.33 8.84 22.90
C LEU A 180 -12.28 7.74 22.44
N SER A 181 -12.07 7.16 21.26
CA SER A 181 -12.93 6.11 20.70
C SER A 181 -12.20 5.19 19.72
N ASP A 182 -12.63 3.93 19.68
CA ASP A 182 -12.20 2.93 18.71
C ASP A 182 -12.85 3.12 17.32
N LYS A 183 -13.95 3.89 17.22
CA LYS A 183 -14.63 4.23 15.95
C LYS A 183 -14.56 5.74 15.66
N ILE A 184 -14.25 6.13 14.42
CA ILE A 184 -14.26 7.51 13.89
C ILE A 184 -15.25 7.60 12.73
N THR A 185 -16.05 8.65 12.72
CA THR A 185 -16.88 9.05 11.57
C THR A 185 -16.09 9.98 10.66
N ILE A 186 -15.95 9.60 9.40
CA ILE A 186 -15.41 10.44 8.33
C ILE A 186 -16.56 10.86 7.45
N SER A 187 -16.68 12.16 7.18
CA SER A 187 -17.65 12.65 6.20
C SER A 187 -17.02 13.67 5.27
N ALA A 188 -17.44 13.63 4.02
CA ALA A 188 -17.07 14.61 3.01
C ALA A 188 -18.32 15.14 2.33
N THR A 189 -18.23 16.37 1.84
CA THR A 189 -19.31 17.04 1.11
C THR A 189 -18.78 17.55 -0.23
N ASN A 190 -19.69 17.73 -1.16
CA ASN A 190 -19.40 18.31 -2.48
C ASN A 190 -18.95 19.78 -2.43
N THR A 191 -18.97 20.43 -1.26
CA THR A 191 -18.51 21.81 -1.07
C THR A 191 -17.03 21.91 -0.67
N GLY A 192 -16.31 20.78 -0.64
CA GLY A 192 -14.90 20.75 -0.24
C GLY A 192 -14.70 20.77 1.28
N LEU A 193 -15.74 20.39 2.04
CA LEU A 193 -15.65 20.18 3.48
C LEU A 193 -15.40 18.68 3.75
N PHE A 194 -14.27 18.38 4.42
CA PHE A 194 -13.95 17.07 4.95
C PHE A 194 -13.93 17.14 6.48
N SER A 195 -14.56 16.19 7.15
CA SER A 195 -14.66 16.19 8.60
C SER A 195 -14.35 14.82 9.20
N LEU A 196 -13.54 14.82 10.26
CA LEU A 196 -13.36 13.66 11.13
C LEU A 196 -14.03 13.93 12.47
N GLY A 197 -14.86 13.00 12.92
CA GLY A 197 -15.61 13.12 14.15
C GLY A 197 -15.53 11.86 14.99
N VAL A 198 -15.51 12.03 16.30
CA VAL A 198 -15.79 10.99 17.28
C VAL A 198 -16.99 11.44 18.10
N ASN A 199 -17.93 10.53 18.30
CA ASN A 199 -19.07 10.76 19.18
C ASN A 199 -19.00 9.76 20.35
N THR A 200 -18.76 10.24 21.57
CA THR A 200 -18.85 9.43 22.79
C THR A 200 -19.76 10.09 23.82
N ILE A 201 -20.22 9.32 24.81
CA ILE A 201 -21.18 9.79 25.83
C ILE A 201 -20.74 11.11 26.50
N PRO A 202 -19.47 11.31 26.90
CA PRO A 202 -19.08 12.56 27.54
C PRO A 202 -18.66 13.67 26.57
N CYS A 203 -18.37 13.38 25.29
CA CYS A 203 -17.82 14.39 24.38
C CYS A 203 -18.03 14.04 22.89
N THR A 204 -18.43 15.05 22.11
CA THR A 204 -18.39 14.99 20.64
C THR A 204 -17.27 15.87 20.13
N VAL A 205 -16.23 15.27 19.54
CA VAL A 205 -15.12 16.00 18.92
C VAL A 205 -15.28 15.90 17.41
N LYS A 206 -15.36 17.05 16.72
CA LYS A 206 -15.36 17.12 15.25
C LYS A 206 -14.29 18.08 14.77
N THR A 207 -13.45 17.60 13.86
CA THR A 207 -12.44 18.41 13.17
C THR A 207 -12.87 18.61 11.73
N LEU A 208 -12.78 19.85 11.25
CA LEU A 208 -13.26 20.27 9.94
C LEU A 208 -12.08 20.80 9.10
N PHE A 209 -11.92 20.24 7.91
CA PHE A 209 -11.03 20.73 6.87
C PHE A 209 -11.87 21.37 5.78
N ARG A 210 -11.54 22.62 5.42
CA ARG A 210 -12.28 23.43 4.45
C ARG A 210 -11.40 23.68 3.23
N ASN A 211 -12.04 24.04 2.13
CA ASN A 211 -11.41 24.45 0.87
C ASN A 211 -10.59 23.32 0.21
N LEU A 212 -11.09 22.09 0.27
CA LEU A 212 -10.51 20.97 -0.48
C LEU A 212 -11.14 20.89 -1.88
N SER A 213 -10.33 20.51 -2.87
CA SER A 213 -10.80 20.35 -4.25
C SER A 213 -11.73 19.14 -4.35
N VAL A 214 -12.88 19.28 -5.02
CA VAL A 214 -13.84 18.21 -5.24
C VAL A 214 -13.93 17.93 -6.73
N ASP A 215 -13.88 16.66 -7.12
CA ASP A 215 -14.14 16.25 -8.50
C ASP A 215 -15.65 16.02 -8.68
N HIS A 216 -16.32 17.01 -9.26
CA HIS A 216 -17.76 16.97 -9.51
C HIS A 216 -18.18 16.01 -10.63
N SER A 217 -17.23 15.50 -11.43
CA SER A 217 -17.57 14.62 -12.55
C SER A 217 -17.93 13.19 -12.12
N ASN A 218 -17.43 12.76 -10.97
CA ASN A 218 -17.54 11.39 -10.45
C ASN A 218 -18.29 11.29 -9.11
N CYS A 219 -19.03 12.34 -8.70
CA CYS A 219 -19.81 12.34 -7.46
C CYS A 219 -21.30 12.07 -7.73
N SER A 220 -21.86 11.02 -7.12
CA SER A 220 -23.30 10.74 -7.19
C SER A 220 -24.10 11.47 -6.11
N LYS A 221 -23.49 11.88 -4.98
CA LYS A 221 -24.18 12.49 -3.82
C LYS A 221 -23.55 13.82 -3.38
N SER A 222 -24.35 14.63 -2.68
CA SER A 222 -23.91 15.92 -2.10
C SER A 222 -23.07 15.75 -0.83
N SER A 223 -23.26 14.65 -0.10
CA SER A 223 -22.51 14.34 1.13
C SER A 223 -22.46 12.83 1.34
N ALA A 224 -21.32 12.34 1.82
CA ALA A 224 -21.12 10.95 2.19
C ALA A 224 -20.51 10.85 3.60
N ASN A 225 -20.94 9.84 4.35
CA ASN A 225 -20.43 9.53 5.69
C ASN A 225 -20.03 8.05 5.79
N ALA A 226 -18.96 7.80 6.53
CA ALA A 226 -18.36 6.49 6.68
C ALA A 226 -17.81 6.35 8.10
N LEU A 227 -18.28 5.34 8.84
CA LEU A 227 -17.76 5.00 10.15
C LEU A 227 -16.65 3.97 10.01
N VAL A 228 -15.48 4.22 10.58
CA VAL A 228 -14.31 3.34 10.42
C VAL A 228 -13.58 3.11 11.74
N GLU A 229 -12.84 2.00 11.84
CA GLU A 229 -11.99 1.71 12.99
C GLU A 229 -10.80 2.67 13.06
N THR A 230 -10.65 3.36 14.20
CA THR A 230 -9.58 4.32 14.42
C THR A 230 -8.19 3.68 14.33
N LYS A 231 -8.04 2.44 14.81
CA LYS A 231 -6.76 1.73 14.81
C LYS A 231 -6.28 1.42 13.38
N ARG A 232 -7.17 0.95 12.51
CA ARG A 232 -6.86 0.68 11.09
C ARG A 232 -6.50 1.96 10.34
N LEU A 233 -7.28 3.03 10.55
CA LEU A 233 -6.99 4.34 9.97
C LEU A 233 -5.63 4.90 10.45
N ALA A 234 -5.33 4.79 11.75
CA ALA A 234 -4.04 5.23 12.28
C ALA A 234 -2.87 4.44 11.69
N GLN A 235 -3.01 3.11 11.52
CA GLN A 235 -2.02 2.27 10.86
C GLN A 235 -1.76 2.73 9.42
N PHE A 236 -2.81 3.02 8.65
CA PHE A 236 -2.67 3.60 7.32
C PHE A 236 -1.99 4.96 7.33
N LEU A 237 -2.34 5.85 8.26
CA LEU A 237 -1.72 7.18 8.31
C LEU A 237 -0.23 7.14 8.69
N THR A 238 0.31 5.99 9.10
CA THR A 238 1.77 5.79 9.20
C THR A 238 2.49 5.72 7.85
N CYS A 239 1.74 5.69 6.72
CA CYS A 239 2.24 5.74 5.34
C CYS A 239 2.93 7.06 4.95
N GLU A 240 2.97 8.04 5.85
CA GLU A 240 3.51 9.41 5.74
C GLU A 240 4.93 9.57 5.15
N LEU A 241 5.64 8.45 4.91
CA LEU A 241 6.95 8.43 4.24
C LEU A 241 6.87 8.73 2.74
N MET A 242 5.67 8.73 2.15
CA MET A 242 5.45 9.02 0.74
C MET A 242 4.98 10.46 0.56
N HIS A 243 5.84 11.32 0.01
CA HIS A 243 5.40 12.61 -0.51
C HIS A 243 4.65 12.36 -1.82
N ALA A 244 3.36 12.04 -1.72
CA ALA A 244 2.53 11.81 -2.89
C ALA A 244 2.34 13.11 -3.66
N GLY A 245 2.40 13.01 -5.00
CA GLY A 245 2.10 14.15 -5.88
C GLY A 245 0.60 14.40 -6.00
N LYS A 246 -0.21 13.34 -5.80
CA LYS A 246 -1.66 13.37 -5.84
C LYS A 246 -2.21 12.52 -4.71
N GLU A 247 -3.09 13.08 -3.89
CA GLU A 247 -3.76 12.38 -2.79
C GLU A 247 -5.27 12.59 -2.93
N ILE A 248 -6.02 11.52 -3.19
CA ILE A 248 -7.47 11.56 -3.36
C ILE A 248 -8.11 10.63 -2.33
N CYS A 249 -9.20 11.08 -1.74
CA CYS A 249 -10.06 10.29 -0.89
C CYS A 249 -11.42 10.10 -1.57
N TYR A 250 -11.77 8.84 -1.79
CA TYR A 250 -13.05 8.41 -2.31
C TYR A 250 -13.88 7.84 -1.16
N ILE A 251 -15.13 8.30 -1.02
CA ILE A 251 -16.04 7.82 0.01
C ILE A 251 -17.24 7.17 -0.64
N VAL A 252 -17.56 5.95 -0.21
CA VAL A 252 -18.82 5.27 -0.49
C VAL A 252 -19.55 5.12 0.84
N SER A 253 -20.66 5.86 0.98
CA SER A 253 -21.39 6.02 2.23
C SER A 253 -21.81 4.67 2.80
N GLY A 254 -21.40 4.38 4.04
CA GLY A 254 -21.73 3.13 4.73
C GLY A 254 -21.15 1.85 4.12
N ASN A 255 -20.16 1.93 3.22
CA ASN A 255 -19.52 0.74 2.66
C ASN A 255 -17.99 0.77 2.76
N LEU A 256 -17.34 1.76 2.14
CA LEU A 256 -15.87 1.82 2.11
C LEU A 256 -15.36 3.25 1.95
N ILE A 257 -14.16 3.47 2.46
CA ILE A 257 -13.33 4.62 2.13
C ILE A 257 -12.11 4.11 1.36
N HIS A 258 -11.83 4.72 0.21
CA HIS A 258 -10.70 4.40 -0.63
C HIS A 258 -9.78 5.62 -0.71
N TRP A 259 -8.56 5.48 -0.21
CA TRP A 259 -7.50 6.46 -0.42
C TRP A 259 -6.61 6.06 -1.59
N TYR A 260 -6.41 6.99 -2.50
CA TYR A 260 -5.51 6.86 -3.62
C TYR A 260 -4.36 7.86 -3.48
N LEU A 261 -3.13 7.35 -3.51
CA LEU A 261 -1.92 8.16 -3.50
C LEU A 261 -1.09 7.81 -4.72
N GLU A 262 -0.66 8.82 -5.45
CA GLU A 262 0.15 8.65 -6.66
C GLU A 262 1.44 9.44 -6.54
N GLN A 263 2.56 8.79 -6.87
CA GLN A 263 3.87 9.40 -6.89
C GLN A 263 4.72 8.82 -8.03
N LYS A 264 4.76 9.51 -9.17
CA LYS A 264 5.51 9.09 -10.38
C LYS A 264 5.12 7.68 -10.82
N THR A 265 5.99 6.69 -10.62
CA THR A 265 5.83 5.28 -11.02
C THR A 265 5.20 4.42 -9.93
N LEU A 266 4.71 5.03 -8.85
CA LEU A 266 4.04 4.36 -7.75
C LEU A 266 2.60 4.82 -7.60
N GLN A 267 1.72 3.86 -7.48
CA GLN A 267 0.33 4.07 -7.10
C GLN A 267 0.01 3.25 -5.84
N LEU A 268 -0.67 3.86 -4.88
CA LEU A 268 -1.07 3.22 -3.63
C LEU A 268 -2.58 3.38 -3.47
N HIS A 269 -3.26 2.26 -3.38
CA HIS A 269 -4.68 2.21 -3.06
C HIS A 269 -4.84 1.58 -1.68
N TYR A 270 -5.54 2.28 -0.79
CA TYR A 270 -5.89 1.78 0.53
C TYR A 270 -7.41 1.76 0.69
N TYR A 271 -7.95 0.61 1.04
CA TYR A 271 -9.38 0.37 1.20
C TYR A 271 -9.68 0.11 2.67
N LEU A 272 -10.56 0.93 3.23
CA LEU A 272 -11.04 0.81 4.60
C LEU A 272 -12.54 0.56 4.59
N THR A 273 -12.96 -0.63 5.00
CA THR A 273 -14.38 -0.97 5.11
C THR A 273 -15.01 -0.23 6.27
N THR A 274 -16.26 0.20 6.10
CA THR A 274 -17.01 0.81 7.18
C THR A 274 -17.47 -0.22 8.19
N THR A 275 -17.47 0.14 9.47
CA THR A 275 -18.14 -0.62 10.52
C THR A 275 -19.60 -0.20 10.59
N LEU A 276 -20.50 -1.16 10.84
CA LEU A 276 -21.91 -0.84 11.10
C LEU A 276 -22.02 -0.18 12.49
N ASP A 277 -22.94 0.77 12.61
CA ASP A 277 -23.42 1.25 13.91
C ASP A 277 -24.17 0.08 14.56
N ASP A 278 -23.66 -0.43 15.68
CA ASP A 278 -24.36 -1.37 16.55
C ASP A 278 -25.35 -0.61 17.45
#